data_AF-A0A3N3RLW1-F1
#
_entry.id   AF-A0A3N3RLW1-F1
#
_cell.length_a   1.000
_cell.length_b   1.000
_cell.length_c   1.000
_cell.angle_alpha   90.00
_cell.angle_beta   90.00
_cell.angle_gamma   90.00
#
_symmetry.space_group_name_H-M   'P 1'
#
loop_
_entity.id
_entity.type
_entity.pdbx_description
1 polymer ?
#
loop_
_entity_poly.entity_id
_entity_poly.type
_entity_poly.pdbx_seq_one_letter_code
_entity_poly.pdbx_strand_id
1 'polypeptide(L)'
;QQNLNSEWLFPSTTHPDRHITEKQFYKVMARVGDLLGINYLGTHTMRKTGAYRVYTQSNYNIGLVMHLLNHSSEAMTLTYLGLDQASRETMLDQIDFG
;
A
#
# COMPACT_ATOMS: atom_id res chain seq x y z
N GLN A 1 -3.32 28.85 23.37
CA GLN A 1 -3.22 27.70 22.44
C GLN A 1 -2.44 28.21 21.23
N GLN A 2 -1.21 27.76 21.01
CA GLN A 2 -0.44 28.21 19.85
C GLN A 2 -1.03 27.56 18.60
N ASN A 3 -1.47 28.37 17.64
CA ASN A 3 -1.91 27.89 16.33
C ASN A 3 -0.70 27.31 15.61
N LEU A 4 -0.60 25.98 15.57
CA LEU A 4 0.34 25.25 14.72
C LEU A 4 -0.09 25.45 13.25
N ASN A 5 0.32 26.55 12.65
CA ASN A 5 0.29 26.71 11.20
C ASN A 5 1.48 25.94 10.63
N SER A 6 1.27 24.66 10.32
CA SER A 6 2.25 23.84 9.61
C SER A 6 2.07 24.02 8.10
N GLU A 7 3.17 24.24 7.38
CA GLU A 7 3.16 24.19 5.92
C GLU A 7 2.86 22.76 5.44
N TRP A 8 2.24 22.66 4.27
CA TRP A 8 2.00 21.38 3.60
C TRP A 8 3.32 20.83 3.05
N LEU A 9 3.66 19.58 3.36
CA LEU A 9 4.87 18.91 2.83
C LEU A 9 4.87 18.84 1.29
N PHE A 10 3.68 18.66 0.70
CA PHE A 10 3.46 18.64 -0.75
C PHE A 10 2.38 19.66 -1.12
N PRO A 11 2.75 20.95 -1.25
CA PRO A 11 1.81 22.00 -1.60
C PRO A 11 1.38 21.89 -3.07
N SER A 12 0.18 22.36 -3.38
CA SER A 12 -0.29 22.48 -4.75
C SER A 12 0.47 23.58 -5.47
N THR A 13 0.87 23.32 -6.72
CA THR A 13 1.55 24.31 -7.57
C THR A 13 0.63 25.46 -8.00
N THR A 14 -0.69 25.26 -7.97
CA THR A 14 -1.69 26.28 -8.34
C THR A 14 -2.27 27.02 -7.13
N HIS A 15 -2.32 26.36 -5.97
CA HIS A 15 -2.89 26.91 -4.74
C HIS A 15 -1.95 26.57 -3.57
N PRO A 16 -0.87 27.36 -3.35
CA PRO A 16 0.17 27.03 -2.37
C PRO A 16 -0.33 26.93 -0.92
N ASP A 17 -1.49 27.51 -0.62
CA ASP A 17 -2.21 27.42 0.66
C ASP A 17 -2.81 26.02 0.92
N ARG A 18 -2.79 25.13 -0.07
CA ARG A 18 -3.41 23.79 -0.02
C ARG A 18 -2.41 22.70 -0.39
N HIS A 19 -2.67 21.48 0.07
CA HIS A 19 -1.95 20.31 -0.39
C HIS A 19 -2.32 19.94 -1.83
N ILE A 20 -1.48 19.12 -2.48
CA ILE A 20 -1.80 18.47 -3.75
C ILE A 20 -3.10 17.65 -3.65
N THR A 21 -3.95 17.72 -4.68
CA THR A 21 -5.19 16.92 -4.71
C THR A 21 -4.88 15.45 -5.04
N GLU A 22 -5.71 14.53 -4.55
CA GLU A 22 -5.61 13.10 -4.88
C GLU A 22 -5.65 12.85 -6.39
N LYS A 23 -6.48 13.58 -7.12
CA LYS A 23 -6.57 13.52 -8.58
C LYS A 23 -5.24 13.89 -9.25
N GLN A 24 -4.56 14.91 -8.74
CA GLN A 24 -3.27 15.32 -9.28
C GLN A 24 -2.17 14.31 -8.95
N PHE A 25 -2.17 13.77 -7.73
CA PHE A 25 -1.28 12.66 -7.38
C PHE A 25 -1.50 11.44 -8.28
N TYR A 26 -2.76 11.06 -8.54
CA TYR A 26 -3.08 9.97 -9.47
C TYR A 26 -2.53 10.23 -10.89
N LYS A 27 -2.67 11.44 -11.42
CA LYS A 27 -2.10 11.80 -12.75
C LYS A 27 -0.59 11.65 -12.79
N VAL A 28 0.10 12.03 -11.71
CA VAL A 28 1.56 11.84 -11.60
C VAL A 28 1.90 10.36 -11.60
N MET A 29 1.21 9.55 -10.80
CA MET A 29 1.42 8.10 -10.74
C MET A 29 1.13 7.40 -12.07
N ALA A 30 0.07 7.78 -12.78
CA ALA A 30 -0.26 7.24 -14.09
C ALA A 30 0.86 7.51 -15.10
N ARG A 31 1.37 8.76 -15.15
CA ARG A 31 2.51 9.11 -16.01
C ARG A 31 3.77 8.31 -15.65
N VAL A 32 4.03 8.09 -14.37
CA VAL A 32 5.15 7.24 -13.93
C VAL A 32 4.95 5.80 -14.41
N GLY A 33 3.73 5.28 -14.34
CA GLY A 33 3.37 3.98 -14.89
C GLY A 33 3.69 3.88 -16.38
N ASP A 34 3.25 4.85 -17.18
CA ASP A 34 3.53 4.91 -18.62
C ASP A 34 5.03 4.93 -18.93
N LEU A 35 5.81 5.74 -18.18
CA LEU A 35 7.26 5.85 -18.36
C LEU A 35 8.00 4.55 -18.02
N LEU A 36 7.49 3.78 -17.07
CA LEU A 36 8.10 2.52 -16.62
C LEU A 36 7.52 1.29 -17.36
N GLY A 37 6.53 1.47 -18.22
CA GLY A 37 5.80 0.36 -18.86
C GLY A 37 4.96 -0.46 -17.85
N ILE A 38 4.57 0.14 -16.72
CA ILE A 38 3.77 -0.52 -15.67
C ILE A 38 2.31 -0.10 -15.82
N ASN A 39 1.47 -1.05 -16.19
CA ASN A 39 0.04 -0.84 -16.27
C ASN A 39 -0.61 -0.74 -14.88
N TYR A 40 -1.66 0.08 -14.76
CA TYR A 40 -2.50 0.19 -13.56
C TYR A 40 -1.75 0.60 -12.28
N LEU A 41 -0.72 1.45 -12.40
CA LEU A 41 -0.03 2.04 -11.24
C LEU A 41 -0.92 3.11 -10.56
N GLY A 42 -1.70 2.67 -9.57
CA GLY A 42 -2.62 3.52 -8.80
C GLY A 42 -2.05 3.98 -7.46
N THR A 43 -2.88 4.71 -6.71
CA THR A 43 -2.52 5.27 -5.39
C THR A 43 -2.25 4.19 -4.33
N HIS A 44 -2.89 3.04 -4.44
CA HIS A 44 -2.71 1.92 -3.51
C HIS A 44 -1.63 0.93 -3.93
N THR A 45 -1.16 0.95 -5.18
CA THR A 45 -0.25 -0.08 -5.72
C THR A 45 1.03 -0.15 -4.90
N MET A 46 1.69 0.99 -4.65
CA MET A 46 2.91 1.03 -3.84
C MET A 46 2.67 0.58 -2.39
N ARG A 47 1.51 0.92 -1.79
CA ARG A 47 1.15 0.49 -0.43
C ARG A 47 0.97 -1.02 -0.34
N LYS A 48 0.29 -1.63 -1.32
CA LYS A 48 0.16 -3.09 -1.44
C LYS A 48 1.52 -3.76 -1.61
N THR A 49 2.34 -3.28 -2.54
CA THR A 49 3.68 -3.83 -2.79
C THR A 49 4.58 -3.72 -1.56
N GLY A 50 4.58 -2.56 -0.88
CA GLY A 50 5.35 -2.36 0.35
C GLY A 50 4.93 -3.31 1.47
N ALA A 51 3.62 -3.44 1.69
CA ALA A 51 3.08 -4.37 2.69
C ALA A 51 3.40 -5.84 2.37
N TYR A 52 3.31 -6.25 1.11
CA TYR A 52 3.67 -7.60 0.68
C TYR A 52 5.16 -7.90 0.89
N ARG A 53 6.05 -6.91 0.64
CA ARG A 53 7.48 -7.05 0.96
C ARG A 53 7.72 -7.19 2.45
N VAL A 54 7.03 -6.42 3.29
CA VAL A 54 7.13 -6.58 4.76
C VAL A 54 6.62 -7.95 5.18
N TYR A 55 5.49 -8.40 4.64
CA TYR A 55 4.94 -9.73 4.92
C TYR A 55 5.97 -10.84 4.64
N THR A 56 6.52 -10.88 3.43
CA THR A 56 7.49 -11.92 3.03
C THR A 56 8.82 -11.82 3.79
N GLN A 57 9.37 -10.62 3.99
CA GLN A 57 10.66 -10.43 4.66
C GLN A 57 10.60 -10.59 6.18
N SER A 58 9.43 -10.43 6.79
CA SER A 58 9.21 -10.68 8.22
C SER A 58 8.90 -12.15 8.53
N ASN A 59 9.16 -13.06 7.58
CA ASN A 59 8.77 -14.47 7.65
C ASN A 59 7.26 -14.63 7.89
N TYR A 60 6.46 -13.94 7.08
CA TYR A 60 5.00 -14.03 7.04
C TYR A 60 4.29 -13.53 8.31
N ASN A 61 4.86 -12.54 9.02
CA ASN A 61 4.25 -11.95 10.20
C ASN A 61 3.07 -11.03 9.83
N ILE A 62 1.85 -11.59 9.85
CA ILE A 62 0.64 -10.86 9.48
C ILE A 62 0.26 -9.76 10.47
N GLY A 63 0.55 -9.94 11.77
CA GLY A 63 0.27 -8.95 12.81
C GLY A 63 1.08 -7.65 12.62
N LEU A 64 2.34 -7.78 12.22
CA LEU A 64 3.18 -6.65 11.86
C LEU A 64 2.59 -5.86 10.67
N VAL A 65 2.12 -6.58 9.65
CA VAL A 65 1.54 -5.95 8.45
C VAL A 65 0.21 -5.29 8.78
N MET A 66 -0.61 -5.90 9.64
CA MET A 66 -1.86 -5.31 10.13
C MET A 66 -1.60 -3.97 10.83
N HIS A 67 -0.63 -3.92 11.74
CA HIS A 67 -0.23 -2.69 12.41
C HIS A 67 0.31 -1.64 11.44
N LEU A 68 1.16 -2.04 10.48
CA LEU A 68 1.70 -1.16 9.45
C LEU A 68 0.59 -0.55 8.56
N LEU A 69 -0.41 -1.36 8.22
CA LEU A 69 -1.52 -0.94 7.36
C LEU A 69 -2.68 -0.29 8.13
N ASN A 70 -2.65 -0.32 9.46
CA ASN A 70 -3.75 0.07 10.34
C ASN A 70 -5.07 -0.66 10.01
N HIS A 71 -4.99 -1.97 9.76
CA HIS A 71 -6.15 -2.82 9.51
C HIS A 71 -6.68 -3.44 10.80
N SER A 72 -8.00 -3.49 10.93
CA SER A 72 -8.67 -4.03 12.11
C SER A 72 -8.78 -5.56 12.15
N SER A 73 -8.48 -6.24 11.03
CA SER A 73 -8.56 -7.70 10.95
C SER A 73 -7.51 -8.30 10.03
N GLU A 74 -7.17 -9.56 10.32
CA GLU A 74 -6.28 -10.37 9.50
C GLU A 74 -6.87 -10.59 8.11
N ALA A 75 -8.16 -10.93 8.03
CA ALA A 75 -8.87 -11.16 6.78
C ALA A 75 -8.84 -9.94 5.83
N MET A 76 -8.95 -8.72 6.37
CA MET A 76 -8.79 -7.48 5.60
C MET A 76 -7.37 -7.38 5.03
N THR A 77 -6.36 -7.75 5.82
CA THR A 77 -4.95 -7.70 5.41
C THR A 77 -4.61 -8.75 4.37
N LEU A 78 -5.06 -9.99 4.54
CA LEU A 78 -4.88 -11.06 3.55
C LEU A 78 -5.53 -10.69 2.21
N THR A 79 -6.77 -10.21 2.23
CA THR A 79 -7.45 -9.68 1.03
C THR A 79 -6.66 -8.53 0.41
N TYR A 80 -6.15 -7.60 1.22
CA TYR A 80 -5.38 -6.46 0.73
C TYR A 80 -4.06 -6.87 0.06
N LEU A 81 -3.40 -7.90 0.59
CA LEU A 81 -2.19 -8.49 0.03
C LEU A 81 -2.45 -9.35 -1.22
N GLY A 82 -3.72 -9.64 -1.53
CA GLY A 82 -4.09 -10.56 -2.61
C GLY A 82 -3.76 -12.02 -2.29
N LEU A 83 -3.62 -12.36 -1.00
CA LEU A 83 -3.44 -13.73 -0.53
C LEU A 83 -4.83 -14.34 -0.38
N ASP A 84 -5.35 -14.84 -1.49
CA ASP A 84 -6.64 -15.51 -1.57
C ASP A 84 -6.55 -17.00 -1.17
N GLN A 85 -7.68 -17.69 -1.33
CA GLN A 85 -7.81 -19.12 -1.10
C GLN A 85 -6.77 -19.94 -1.90
N ALA A 86 -6.51 -19.60 -3.16
CA ALA A 86 -5.59 -20.34 -4.03
C ALA A 86 -4.13 -20.23 -3.54
N SER A 87 -3.76 -19.05 -3.04
CA SER A 87 -2.45 -18.84 -2.42
C SER A 87 -2.28 -19.67 -1.13
N ARG A 88 -3.34 -19.79 -0.32
CA ARG A 88 -3.37 -20.65 0.88
C ARG A 88 -3.27 -22.13 0.53
N GLU A 89 -4.01 -22.59 -0.48
CA GLU A 89 -3.99 -23.99 -0.94
C GLU A 89 -2.61 -24.40 -1.42
N THR A 90 -1.96 -23.56 -2.22
CA THR A 90 -0.57 -23.79 -2.68
C THR A 90 0.41 -23.86 -1.51
N MET A 91 0.23 -23.03 -0.48
CA MET A 91 1.08 -23.08 0.72
C MET A 91 0.83 -24.35 1.53
N LEU A 92 -0.42 -24.82 1.64
CA LEU A 92 -0.77 -26.05 2.35
C LEU A 92 -0.20 -27.29 1.65
N ASP A 93 -0.19 -27.31 0.32
CA ASP A 93 0.38 -28.42 -0.47
C ASP A 93 1.89 -28.60 -0.26
N GLN A 94 2.59 -27.56 0.21
CA GLN A 94 4.01 -27.62 0.54
C GLN A 94 4.29 -27.99 2.00
N ILE A 95 3.26 -28.14 2.84
CA ILE A 95 3.44 -28.56 4.23
C ILE A 95 3.54 -30.08 4.28
N ASP A 96 4.72 -30.56 4.66
CA ASP A 96 4.92 -31.96 5.07
C ASP A 96 4.40 -32.13 6.51
N PHE A 97 3.32 -32.89 6.65
CA PHE A 97 2.71 -33.17 7.96
C PHE A 97 3.37 -34.36 8.69
N GLY A 98 4.28 -35.09 8.03
CA GLY A 98 4.86 -36.33 8.54
C GLY A 98 3.99 -37.56 8.29
#